data_AF-A0A661V377-F1
#
_entry.id   AF-A0A661V377-F1
#
_cell.length_a   1.000
_cell.length_b   1.000
_cell.length_c   1.000
_cell.angle_alpha   90.00
_cell.angle_beta   90.00
_cell.angle_gamma   90.00
#
_symmetry.space_group_name_H-M   'P 1'
#
loop_
_entity.id
_entity.type
_entity.pdbx_description
1 polymer ?
#
loop_
_entity_poly.entity_id
_entity_poly.type
_entity_poly.pdbx_seq_one_letter_code
_entity_poly.pdbx_strand_id
1 'polypeptide(L)'
;MDWIPLYQSRSLSHPVCPLYQFDGMLSLLTFEVALTEDRKATRLLTTIRRQDFRIDYGALGGRLDGSSRPAGRRQIHMKTSDFILYTLDQMQNAVTAAVDGLSSQELAWRPGEEANSIGFTLWHQLRCEDAFVQGMIQRKPQVWVSEKWYEKLNLPENPQDVGYGYAAEQVAAFPVPELKDLLEYAEAIRVQTVAYLKAMSTESLDTVTQTPFGELTIGQVFAILLCEITQHIGQIAYLRGLQRGLNK
;
A
#
# COMPACT_ATOMS: atom_id res chain seq x y z
N MET A 1 -10.72 -7.41 27.43
CA MET A 1 -9.91 -7.37 26.20
C MET A 1 -9.61 -5.92 26.02
N ASP A 2 -8.54 -5.49 26.69
CA ASP A 2 -8.39 -4.11 27.10
C ASP A 2 -7.33 -3.48 26.21
N TRP A 3 -7.79 -2.54 25.37
CA TRP A 3 -6.92 -1.64 24.64
C TRP A 3 -6.24 -0.71 25.66
N ILE A 4 -4.91 -0.79 25.78
CA ILE A 4 -4.14 0.13 26.62
C ILE A 4 -4.13 1.51 25.92
N PRO A 5 -4.60 2.59 26.56
CA PRO A 5 -4.57 3.92 25.96
C PRO A 5 -3.22 4.58 26.24
N LEU A 6 -2.37 4.68 25.22
CA LEU A 6 -1.18 5.52 25.24
C LEU A 6 -1.47 6.86 24.58
N TYR A 7 -2.10 7.78 25.31
CA TYR A 7 -1.86 9.23 25.14
C TYR A 7 -2.45 10.03 26.30
N GLN A 8 -1.59 10.56 27.19
CA GLN A 8 -1.92 11.70 28.04
C GLN A 8 -1.00 12.85 27.61
N SER A 9 -1.55 13.85 26.93
CA SER A 9 -0.82 15.05 26.54
C SER A 9 -0.68 15.98 27.75
N ARG A 10 0.56 16.42 28.03
CA ARG A 10 0.82 17.58 28.89
C ARG A 10 0.78 18.84 28.03
N SER A 11 -0.09 19.77 28.41
CA SER A 11 -0.26 21.08 27.76
C SER A 11 0.96 21.98 27.99
N LEU A 12 1.48 22.57 26.92
CA LEU A 12 2.19 23.84 26.99
C LEU A 12 1.49 24.84 26.08
N SER A 13 1.09 25.95 26.71
CA SER A 13 0.29 27.03 26.20
C SER A 13 1.13 28.06 25.44
N HIS A 14 0.85 28.29 24.16
CA HIS A 14 0.92 29.61 23.50
C HIS A 14 0.04 29.63 22.23
N PRO A 15 -0.51 30.80 21.82
CA PRO A 15 -1.71 30.87 21.01
C PRO A 15 -1.38 30.93 19.51
N VAL A 16 -1.97 30.03 18.71
CA VAL A 16 -1.99 30.14 17.24
C VAL A 16 -3.40 29.78 16.72
N CYS A 17 -3.89 30.66 15.84
CA CYS A 17 -5.04 30.64 14.93
C CYS A 17 -5.98 29.40 14.88
N PRO A 18 -7.32 29.58 14.96
CA PRO A 18 -8.27 28.46 14.99
C PRO A 18 -8.80 28.10 13.60
N LEU A 19 -8.09 27.26 12.86
CA LEU A 19 -8.65 26.49 11.75
C LEU A 19 -7.92 25.14 11.69
N TYR A 20 -8.69 24.05 11.73
CA TYR A 20 -8.30 22.63 11.63
C TYR A 20 -7.82 21.94 12.92
N GLN A 21 -8.80 21.50 13.73
CA GLN A 21 -8.64 20.34 14.60
C GLN A 21 -8.98 19.08 13.78
N PHE A 22 -7.95 18.51 13.14
CA PHE A 22 -7.98 17.19 12.49
C PHE A 22 -6.62 16.52 12.77
N ASP A 23 -6.28 16.38 14.05
CA ASP A 23 -5.05 15.71 14.50
C ASP A 23 -5.27 14.19 14.52
N GLY A 24 -4.63 13.48 13.59
CA GLY A 24 -4.52 12.03 13.62
C GLY A 24 -4.35 11.36 12.25
N MET A 25 -4.80 11.98 11.16
CA MET A 25 -4.82 11.34 9.83
C MET A 25 -3.77 11.90 8.86
N LEU A 26 -3.09 12.99 9.23
CA LEU A 26 -2.20 13.75 8.33
C LEU A 26 -0.72 13.78 8.76
N SER A 27 -0.23 12.73 9.42
CA SER A 27 1.23 12.46 9.44
C SER A 27 1.74 11.91 8.09
N LEU A 28 0.86 11.66 7.13
CA LEU A 28 1.19 11.09 5.81
C LEU A 28 1.33 12.15 4.69
N LEU A 29 1.46 13.44 5.05
CA LEU A 29 1.55 14.55 4.10
C LEU A 29 2.75 15.49 4.29
N THR A 30 3.81 15.07 4.99
CA THR A 30 5.11 15.76 4.95
C THR A 30 6.11 15.00 4.09
N PHE A 31 5.92 15.11 2.77
CA PHE A 31 6.99 14.88 1.80
C PHE A 31 7.70 16.23 1.56
N GLU A 32 8.35 16.79 2.58
CA GLU A 32 9.14 18.01 2.43
C GLU A 32 10.29 18.15 3.45
N VAL A 33 11.04 17.08 3.73
CA VAL A 33 12.43 17.20 4.24
C VAL A 33 13.25 16.01 3.73
N ALA A 34 13.84 16.14 2.54
CA ALA A 34 15.09 15.45 2.10
C ALA A 34 15.51 15.86 0.67
N LEU A 35 15.09 17.02 0.16
CA LEU A 35 15.37 17.44 -1.23
C LEU A 35 16.42 18.55 -1.37
N THR A 36 17.16 18.89 -0.31
CA THR A 36 18.14 19.99 -0.39
C THR A 36 19.59 19.56 -0.59
N GLU A 37 19.98 18.28 -0.42
CA GLU A 37 21.42 17.93 -0.45
C GLU A 37 21.86 16.85 -1.46
N ASP A 38 20.96 16.15 -2.15
CA ASP A 38 21.38 15.17 -3.17
C ASP A 38 21.33 15.72 -4.61
N ARG A 39 22.50 16.12 -5.12
CA ARG A 39 22.69 16.54 -6.52
C ARG A 39 22.36 15.44 -7.55
N LYS A 40 22.28 14.16 -7.15
CA LYS A 40 21.84 13.06 -8.04
C LYS A 40 20.32 13.01 -8.21
N ALA A 41 19.56 13.30 -7.14
CA ALA A 41 18.08 13.34 -7.18
C ALA A 41 17.55 14.42 -8.14
N THR A 42 18.26 15.55 -8.23
CA THR A 42 17.91 16.67 -9.14
C THR A 42 18.02 16.28 -10.62
N ARG A 43 18.89 15.32 -10.97
CA ARG A 43 19.06 14.81 -12.35
C ARG A 43 18.00 13.76 -12.73
N LEU A 44 17.45 13.05 -11.76
CA LEU A 44 16.38 12.07 -12.00
C LEU A 44 15.04 12.77 -12.31
N LEU A 45 14.72 13.82 -11.55
CA LEU A 45 13.48 14.60 -11.72
C LEU A 45 13.40 15.35 -13.05
N THR A 46 14.55 15.74 -13.61
CA THR A 46 14.63 16.35 -14.95
C THR A 46 14.57 15.34 -16.10
N THR A 47 14.85 14.06 -15.82
CA THR A 47 14.78 12.98 -16.82
C THR A 47 13.37 12.37 -16.92
N ILE A 48 12.61 12.34 -15.83
CA ILE A 48 11.21 11.84 -15.79
C ILE A 48 10.27 12.71 -16.65
N ARG A 49 10.67 13.95 -17.00
CA ARG A 49 9.91 14.82 -17.89
C ARG A 49 9.88 14.41 -19.38
N ARG A 50 10.53 13.30 -19.76
CA ARG A 50 10.63 12.84 -21.17
C ARG A 50 10.46 11.33 -21.39
N GLN A 51 9.93 10.59 -20.43
CA GLN A 51 9.43 9.24 -20.73
C GLN A 51 7.93 9.30 -20.92
N ASP A 52 7.52 9.33 -22.19
CA ASP A 52 6.14 9.12 -22.61
C ASP A 52 5.69 7.74 -22.11
N PHE A 53 5.06 7.69 -20.94
CA PHE A 53 4.13 6.62 -20.59
C PHE A 53 2.93 6.74 -21.55
N ARG A 54 3.10 6.20 -22.76
CA ARG A 54 1.98 5.93 -23.66
C ARG A 54 1.23 4.72 -23.10
N ILE A 55 0.16 4.99 -22.37
CA ILE A 55 -0.94 4.03 -22.27
C ILE A 55 -1.51 3.91 -23.69
N ASP A 56 -1.36 2.74 -24.31
CA ASP A 56 -1.87 2.47 -25.65
C ASP A 56 -3.40 2.34 -25.61
N TYR A 57 -4.10 3.40 -25.98
CA TYR A 57 -5.55 3.41 -26.21
C TYR A 57 -5.94 2.92 -27.63
N GLY A 58 -5.00 2.35 -28.39
CA GLY A 58 -5.08 2.08 -29.83
C GLY A 58 -6.11 1.05 -30.29
N ALA A 59 -6.80 0.35 -29.39
CA ALA A 59 -7.89 -0.56 -29.76
C ALA A 59 -9.24 0.14 -30.06
N LEU A 60 -9.28 1.48 -30.14
CA LEU A 60 -10.53 2.26 -30.34
C LEU A 60 -10.47 3.29 -31.48
N GLY A 61 -9.69 3.06 -32.54
CA GLY A 61 -9.47 4.05 -33.61
C GLY A 61 -9.88 3.59 -35.01
N GLY A 62 -11.16 3.26 -35.24
CA GLY A 62 -11.70 3.13 -36.59
C GLY A 62 -11.74 4.50 -37.30
N ARG A 63 -11.34 4.56 -38.58
CA ARG A 63 -11.47 5.77 -39.42
C ARG A 63 -12.92 6.25 -39.41
N LEU A 64 -13.13 7.52 -39.03
CA LEU A 64 -14.43 8.17 -39.11
C LEU A 64 -14.69 8.55 -40.56
N ASP A 65 -15.45 7.72 -41.29
CA ASP A 65 -16.25 8.22 -42.40
C ASP A 65 -17.47 8.98 -41.85
N GLY A 66 -17.82 10.07 -42.51
CA GLY A 66 -18.81 11.04 -42.03
C GLY A 66 -20.26 10.68 -42.32
N SER A 67 -20.64 9.39 -42.35
CA SER A 67 -22.02 9.03 -42.66
C SER A 67 -22.52 7.75 -41.96
N SER A 68 -22.39 7.68 -40.65
CA SER A 68 -23.17 6.74 -39.84
C SER A 68 -23.52 7.33 -38.48
N ARG A 69 -24.82 7.28 -38.10
CA ARG A 69 -25.27 7.59 -36.74
C ARG A 69 -24.49 6.68 -35.78
N PRO A 70 -23.79 7.20 -34.75
CA PRO A 70 -23.05 6.34 -33.85
C PRO A 70 -24.06 5.45 -33.10
N ALA A 71 -23.88 4.13 -33.24
CA ALA A 71 -24.57 3.16 -32.40
C ALA A 71 -24.36 3.56 -30.94
N GLY A 72 -25.44 3.58 -30.15
CA GLY A 72 -25.42 4.06 -28.76
C GLY A 72 -24.23 3.48 -28.01
N ARG A 73 -23.38 4.36 -27.45
CA ARG A 73 -22.19 3.98 -26.68
C ARG A 73 -22.67 3.07 -25.54
N ARG A 74 -22.32 1.78 -25.59
CA ARG A 74 -22.66 0.83 -24.52
C ARG A 74 -22.05 1.37 -23.22
N GLN A 75 -22.88 1.71 -22.25
CA GLN A 75 -22.40 2.19 -20.96
C GLN A 75 -21.73 1.01 -20.25
N ILE A 76 -20.40 1.02 -20.19
CA ILE A 76 -19.63 0.02 -19.45
C ILE A 76 -19.73 0.42 -17.98
N HIS A 77 -20.61 -0.26 -17.24
CA HIS A 77 -20.72 -0.10 -15.79
C HIS A 77 -19.78 -1.07 -15.10
N MET A 78 -18.99 -0.57 -14.15
CA MET A 78 -18.17 -1.39 -13.25
C MET A 78 -18.76 -1.25 -11.85
N LYS A 79 -18.98 -2.37 -11.15
CA LYS A 79 -19.38 -2.32 -9.74
C LYS A 79 -18.19 -1.85 -8.90
N THR A 80 -18.44 -1.17 -7.79
CA THR A 80 -17.35 -0.69 -6.91
C THR A 80 -16.47 -1.83 -6.37
N SER A 81 -17.04 -3.00 -6.09
CA SER A 81 -16.28 -4.20 -5.72
C SER A 81 -15.34 -4.66 -6.85
N ASP A 82 -15.80 -4.59 -8.10
CA ASP A 82 -15.01 -4.93 -9.28
C ASP A 82 -13.90 -3.90 -9.51
N PHE A 83 -14.17 -2.62 -9.21
CA PHE A 83 -13.15 -1.57 -9.22
C PHE A 83 -12.05 -1.86 -8.20
N ILE A 84 -12.41 -2.15 -6.94
CA ILE A 84 -11.42 -2.48 -5.88
C ILE A 84 -10.62 -3.72 -6.27
N LEU A 85 -11.28 -4.78 -6.76
CA LEU A 85 -10.61 -6.00 -7.24
C LEU A 85 -9.63 -5.71 -8.37
N TYR A 86 -10.07 -4.95 -9.38
CA TYR A 86 -9.22 -4.55 -10.50
C TYR A 86 -8.02 -3.74 -10.02
N THR A 87 -8.22 -2.76 -9.14
CA THR A 87 -7.12 -1.95 -8.59
C THR A 87 -6.12 -2.80 -7.82
N LEU A 88 -6.58 -3.71 -6.96
CA LEU A 88 -5.72 -4.64 -6.23
C LEU A 88 -4.90 -5.54 -7.16
N ASP A 89 -5.48 -6.00 -8.27
CA ASP A 89 -4.77 -6.76 -9.30
C ASP A 89 -3.67 -5.93 -9.97
N GLN A 90 -3.97 -4.68 -10.33
CA GLN A 90 -2.96 -3.77 -10.89
C GLN A 90 -1.81 -3.49 -9.91
N MET A 91 -2.13 -3.31 -8.62
CA MET A 91 -1.14 -3.16 -7.55
C MET A 91 -0.26 -4.40 -7.40
N GLN A 92 -0.84 -5.59 -7.46
CA GLN A 92 -0.08 -6.84 -7.41
C GLN A 92 0.89 -6.94 -8.58
N ASN A 93 0.43 -6.66 -9.81
CA ASN A 93 1.28 -6.67 -10.99
C ASN A 93 2.43 -5.65 -10.86
N ALA A 94 2.14 -4.45 -10.37
CA ALA A 94 3.14 -3.40 -10.18
C ALA A 94 4.19 -3.77 -9.12
N VAL A 95 3.77 -4.30 -7.95
CA VAL A 95 4.72 -4.69 -6.90
C VAL A 95 5.55 -5.89 -7.34
N THR A 96 4.94 -6.91 -7.97
CA THR A 96 5.65 -8.09 -8.49
C THR A 96 6.74 -7.66 -9.48
N ALA A 97 6.42 -6.77 -10.43
CA ALA A 97 7.40 -6.25 -11.38
C ALA A 97 8.52 -5.45 -10.69
N ALA A 98 8.21 -4.70 -9.63
CA ALA A 98 9.20 -3.88 -8.93
C ALA A 98 10.18 -4.71 -8.08
N VAL A 99 9.76 -5.89 -7.59
CA VAL A 99 10.60 -6.77 -6.78
C VAL A 99 11.20 -7.94 -7.57
N ASP A 100 10.84 -8.09 -8.84
CA ASP A 100 11.31 -9.17 -9.69
C ASP A 100 12.85 -9.20 -9.78
N GLY A 101 13.40 -10.41 -9.64
CA GLY A 101 14.84 -10.67 -9.72
C GLY A 101 15.69 -10.06 -8.59
N LEU A 102 15.08 -9.52 -7.53
CA LEU A 102 15.83 -9.03 -6.38
C LEU A 102 16.41 -10.18 -5.54
N SER A 103 17.68 -10.06 -5.20
CA SER A 103 18.35 -10.92 -4.22
C SER A 103 17.99 -10.54 -2.78
N SER A 104 18.24 -11.44 -1.83
CA SER A 104 18.02 -11.19 -0.39
C SER A 104 18.84 -9.98 0.12
N GLN A 105 20.06 -9.80 -0.41
CA GLN A 105 20.88 -8.61 -0.10
C GLN A 105 20.24 -7.33 -0.63
N GLU A 106 19.65 -7.37 -1.83
CA GLU A 106 18.99 -6.22 -2.42
C GLU A 106 17.69 -5.86 -1.69
N LEU A 107 16.94 -6.87 -1.21
CA LEU A 107 15.73 -6.69 -0.40
C LEU A 107 16.05 -6.09 0.97
N ALA A 108 17.17 -6.48 1.58
CA ALA A 108 17.61 -5.98 2.87
C ALA A 108 18.35 -4.64 2.79
N TRP A 109 18.76 -4.20 1.61
CA TRP A 109 19.50 -2.96 1.42
C TRP A 109 18.65 -1.74 1.80
N ARG A 110 19.30 -0.78 2.46
CA ARG A 110 18.73 0.51 2.86
C ARG A 110 19.56 1.64 2.22
N PRO A 111 18.94 2.67 1.64
CA PRO A 111 19.67 3.79 1.03
C PRO A 111 20.32 4.71 2.08
N GLY A 112 19.91 4.60 3.35
CA GLY A 112 20.46 5.33 4.49
C GLY A 112 19.99 4.74 5.81
N GLU A 113 20.62 5.17 6.92
CA GLU A 113 20.40 4.63 8.28
C GLU A 113 18.99 4.88 8.83
N GLU A 114 18.25 5.85 8.27
CA GLU A 114 16.87 6.16 8.65
C GLU A 114 15.83 5.64 7.63
N ALA A 115 16.27 5.09 6.51
CA ALA A 115 15.38 4.70 5.41
C ALA A 115 14.96 3.24 5.49
N ASN A 116 13.75 2.90 5.06
CA ASN A 116 13.30 1.50 4.99
C ASN A 116 14.02 0.72 3.87
N SER A 117 14.10 -0.60 4.04
CA SER A 117 14.51 -1.51 2.96
C SER A 117 13.30 -1.91 2.10
N ILE A 118 13.56 -2.46 0.91
CA ILE A 118 12.49 -2.98 0.03
C ILE A 118 11.73 -4.12 0.73
N GLY A 119 12.44 -5.05 1.35
CA GLY A 119 11.83 -6.21 1.98
C GLY A 119 11.01 -5.87 3.22
N PHE A 120 11.46 -4.92 4.04
CA PHE A 120 10.64 -4.40 5.16
C PHE A 120 9.37 -3.73 4.65
N THR A 121 9.48 -2.89 3.61
CA THR A 121 8.35 -2.18 3.01
C THR A 121 7.33 -3.13 2.40
N LEU A 122 7.80 -4.18 1.69
CA LEU A 122 6.94 -5.23 1.14
C LEU A 122 6.23 -5.99 2.25
N TRP A 123 6.95 -6.47 3.27
CA TRP A 123 6.35 -7.16 4.41
C TRP A 123 5.28 -6.29 5.11
N HIS A 124 5.59 -5.02 5.39
CA HIS A 124 4.66 -4.06 5.97
C HIS A 124 3.38 -3.92 5.13
N GLN A 125 3.52 -3.72 3.82
CA GLN A 125 2.39 -3.64 2.89
C GLN A 125 1.47 -4.87 2.97
N LEU A 126 2.04 -6.09 3.03
CA LEU A 126 1.28 -7.33 3.14
C LEU A 126 0.58 -7.47 4.50
N ARG A 127 1.27 -7.10 5.58
CA ARG A 127 0.68 -7.05 6.93
C ARG A 127 -0.47 -6.05 7.01
N CYS A 128 -0.39 -4.91 6.32
CA CYS A 128 -1.48 -3.94 6.23
C CYS A 128 -2.72 -4.51 5.52
N GLU A 129 -2.57 -5.17 4.37
CA GLU A 129 -3.72 -5.83 3.70
C GLU A 129 -4.37 -6.88 4.61
N ASP A 130 -3.58 -7.76 5.21
CA ASP A 130 -4.08 -8.79 6.12
C ASP A 130 -4.81 -8.20 7.33
N ALA A 131 -4.19 -7.22 8.01
CA ALA A 131 -4.78 -6.57 9.17
C ALA A 131 -6.08 -5.81 8.82
N PHE A 132 -6.11 -5.09 7.71
CA PHE A 132 -7.29 -4.32 7.30
C PHE A 132 -8.43 -5.25 6.88
N VAL A 133 -8.17 -6.21 5.99
CA VAL A 133 -9.24 -7.04 5.41
C VAL A 133 -9.70 -8.11 6.39
N GLN A 134 -8.79 -8.85 7.00
CA GLN A 134 -9.17 -9.94 7.92
C GLN A 134 -9.51 -9.39 9.31
N GLY A 135 -8.64 -8.52 9.85
CA GLY A 135 -8.75 -8.02 11.22
C GLY A 135 -9.81 -6.93 11.40
N MET A 136 -9.78 -5.87 10.57
CA MET A 136 -10.66 -4.71 10.76
C MET A 136 -12.03 -4.88 10.09
N ILE A 137 -12.06 -5.35 8.84
CA ILE A 137 -13.29 -5.50 8.08
C ILE A 137 -14.02 -6.79 8.49
N GLN A 138 -13.35 -7.95 8.36
CA GLN A 138 -14.01 -9.25 8.59
C GLN A 138 -14.10 -9.69 10.05
N ARG A 139 -13.33 -9.09 10.96
CA ARG A 139 -13.25 -9.48 12.38
C ARG A 139 -12.88 -10.94 12.60
N LYS A 140 -11.96 -11.44 11.78
CA LYS A 140 -11.44 -12.81 11.85
C LYS A 140 -9.95 -12.78 12.19
N PRO A 141 -9.39 -13.91 12.65
CA PRO A 141 -7.95 -14.06 12.72
C PRO A 141 -7.31 -13.71 11.37
N GLN A 142 -6.25 -12.92 11.43
CA GLN A 142 -5.40 -12.58 10.29
C GLN A 142 -4.78 -13.86 9.71
N VAL A 143 -4.55 -13.90 8.39
CA VAL A 143 -3.88 -15.01 7.70
C VAL A 143 -2.54 -15.30 8.37
N TRP A 144 -1.85 -14.24 8.80
CA TRP A 144 -0.64 -14.29 9.62
C TRP A 144 -0.67 -15.32 10.75
N VAL A 145 -1.74 -15.30 11.53
CA VAL A 145 -1.91 -16.16 12.72
C VAL A 145 -2.60 -17.47 12.33
N SER A 146 -3.68 -17.41 11.55
CA SER A 146 -4.49 -18.61 11.25
C SER A 146 -3.74 -19.64 10.42
N GLU A 147 -2.82 -19.21 9.55
CA GLU A 147 -2.01 -20.09 8.71
C GLU A 147 -0.54 -20.14 9.16
N LYS A 148 -0.23 -19.56 10.32
CA LYS A 148 1.10 -19.58 10.96
C LYS A 148 2.22 -19.03 10.06
N TRP A 149 1.95 -17.96 9.31
CA TRP A 149 2.97 -17.30 8.50
C TRP A 149 4.09 -16.69 9.34
N TYR A 150 3.81 -16.35 10.61
CA TYR A 150 4.86 -15.95 11.57
C TYR A 150 5.94 -17.03 11.75
N GLU A 151 5.58 -18.32 11.78
CA GLU A 151 6.55 -19.42 11.86
C GLU A 151 7.33 -19.55 10.55
N LYS A 152 6.63 -19.49 9.40
CA LYS A 152 7.26 -19.64 8.07
C LYS A 152 8.24 -18.52 7.75
N LEU A 153 7.92 -17.28 8.15
CA LEU A 153 8.75 -16.10 7.94
C LEU A 153 9.72 -15.83 9.10
N ASN A 154 9.69 -16.66 10.15
CA ASN A 154 10.52 -16.52 11.35
C ASN A 154 10.43 -15.12 11.99
N LEU A 155 9.19 -14.65 12.15
CA LEU A 155 8.85 -13.33 12.72
C LEU A 155 7.91 -13.50 13.92
N PRO A 156 7.76 -12.47 14.78
CA PRO A 156 6.87 -12.55 15.93
C PRO A 156 5.41 -12.83 15.55
N GLU A 157 4.72 -13.65 16.36
CA GLU A 157 3.31 -14.01 16.15
C GLU A 157 2.35 -12.80 16.23
N ASN A 158 2.72 -11.75 16.98
CA ASN A 158 1.82 -10.65 17.32
C ASN A 158 1.08 -10.07 16.09
N PRO A 159 -0.25 -10.24 15.97
CA PRO A 159 -1.02 -9.75 14.82
C PRO A 159 -1.14 -8.22 14.78
N GLN A 160 -0.80 -7.53 15.87
CA GLN A 160 -0.73 -6.06 15.90
C GLN A 160 0.62 -5.54 15.43
N ASP A 161 1.64 -6.40 15.33
CA ASP A 161 2.90 -6.01 14.72
C ASP A 161 2.76 -6.03 13.20
N VAL A 162 2.69 -4.82 12.67
CA VAL A 162 2.72 -4.54 11.24
C VAL A 162 3.94 -3.70 10.88
N GLY A 163 4.88 -3.45 11.80
CA GLY A 163 6.02 -2.55 11.58
C GLY A 163 5.74 -1.06 11.79
N TYR A 164 4.49 -0.68 12.14
CA TYR A 164 4.15 0.70 12.43
C TYR A 164 4.86 1.19 13.70
N GLY A 165 5.44 2.39 13.64
CA GLY A 165 6.12 3.00 14.78
C GLY A 165 7.51 2.42 15.09
N TYR A 166 8.06 1.58 14.22
CA TYR A 166 9.44 1.12 14.36
C TYR A 166 10.44 2.28 14.25
N ALA A 167 11.39 2.35 15.18
CA ALA A 167 12.55 3.23 15.09
C ALA A 167 13.56 2.72 14.05
N ALA A 168 14.48 3.59 13.63
CA ALA A 168 15.49 3.30 12.61
C ALA A 168 16.34 2.06 12.94
N GLU A 169 16.64 1.83 14.22
CA GLU A 169 17.39 0.69 14.73
C GLU A 169 16.58 -0.60 14.66
N GLN A 170 15.26 -0.53 14.90
CA GLN A 170 14.37 -1.68 14.77
C GLN A 170 14.24 -2.09 13.30
N VAL A 171 14.12 -1.12 12.39
CA VAL A 171 14.16 -1.37 10.94
C VAL A 171 15.52 -1.95 10.52
N ALA A 172 16.63 -1.48 11.11
CA ALA A 172 17.97 -2.00 10.83
C ALA A 172 18.13 -3.46 11.24
N ALA A 173 17.56 -3.83 12.38
CA ALA A 173 17.63 -5.17 12.95
C ALA A 173 16.56 -6.13 12.39
N PHE A 174 15.63 -5.64 11.56
CA PHE A 174 14.53 -6.44 11.06
C PHE A 174 15.05 -7.58 10.16
N PRO A 175 14.75 -8.86 10.48
CA PRO A 175 15.17 -9.99 9.66
C PRO A 175 14.28 -10.08 8.42
N VAL A 176 14.70 -9.42 7.34
CA VAL A 176 13.97 -9.41 6.07
C VAL A 176 13.79 -10.84 5.55
N PRO A 177 12.54 -11.33 5.38
CA PRO A 177 12.31 -12.66 4.83
C PRO A 177 12.69 -12.77 3.35
N GLU A 178 12.86 -13.99 2.86
CA GLU A 178 13.14 -14.24 1.44
C GLU A 178 11.97 -13.81 0.55
N LEU A 179 12.29 -13.34 -0.66
CA LEU A 179 11.29 -12.82 -1.59
C LEU A 179 10.17 -13.82 -1.86
N LYS A 180 10.54 -15.07 -2.11
CA LYS A 180 9.59 -16.13 -2.43
C LYS A 180 8.56 -16.29 -1.31
N ASP A 181 8.98 -16.23 -0.05
CA ASP A 181 8.11 -16.49 1.09
C ASP A 181 7.18 -15.30 1.32
N LEU A 182 7.65 -14.07 1.05
CA LEU A 182 6.81 -12.87 1.03
C LEU A 182 5.76 -12.93 -0.10
N LEU A 183 6.12 -13.41 -1.29
CA LEU A 183 5.19 -13.54 -2.41
C LEU A 183 4.15 -14.65 -2.18
N GLU A 184 4.55 -15.78 -1.60
CA GLU A 184 3.60 -16.84 -1.20
C GLU A 184 2.64 -16.35 -0.11
N TYR A 185 3.13 -15.56 0.85
CA TYR A 185 2.27 -14.92 1.85
C TYR A 185 1.29 -13.91 1.21
N ALA A 186 1.78 -13.11 0.25
CA ALA A 186 0.93 -12.19 -0.51
C ALA A 186 -0.21 -12.90 -1.23
N GLU A 187 0.07 -14.05 -1.85
CA GLU A 187 -0.94 -14.88 -2.51
C GLU A 187 -1.98 -15.40 -1.49
N ALA A 188 -1.54 -15.90 -0.33
CA ALA A 188 -2.43 -16.40 0.72
C ALA A 188 -3.39 -15.31 1.23
N ILE A 189 -2.89 -14.09 1.47
CA ILE A 189 -3.74 -12.94 1.81
C ILE A 189 -4.72 -12.65 0.69
N ARG A 190 -4.21 -12.58 -0.55
CA ARG A 190 -5.02 -12.15 -1.70
C ARG A 190 -6.15 -13.11 -2.01
N VAL A 191 -5.98 -14.42 -1.81
CA VAL A 191 -7.05 -15.41 -1.92
C VAL A 191 -8.22 -15.05 -1.00
N GLN A 192 -7.94 -14.69 0.27
CA GLN A 192 -8.97 -14.30 1.23
C GLN A 192 -9.61 -12.95 0.88
N THR A 193 -8.81 -11.95 0.49
CA THR A 193 -9.31 -10.63 0.06
C THR A 193 -10.24 -10.73 -1.14
N VAL A 194 -9.87 -11.53 -2.15
CA VAL A 194 -10.69 -11.74 -3.35
C VAL A 194 -11.97 -12.49 -3.02
N ALA A 195 -11.91 -13.52 -2.17
CA ALA A 195 -13.09 -14.24 -1.74
C ALA A 195 -14.10 -13.32 -1.03
N TYR A 196 -13.61 -12.44 -0.16
CA TYR A 196 -14.43 -11.44 0.51
C TYR A 196 -15.08 -10.47 -0.48
N LEU A 197 -14.30 -9.81 -1.34
CA LEU A 197 -14.80 -8.84 -2.31
C LEU A 197 -15.81 -9.43 -3.31
N LYS A 198 -15.64 -10.70 -3.71
CA LYS A 198 -16.60 -11.40 -4.60
C LYS A 198 -17.93 -11.73 -3.92
N ALA A 199 -17.93 -11.89 -2.59
CA ALA A 199 -19.12 -12.20 -1.81
C ALA A 199 -19.88 -10.94 -1.33
N MET A 200 -19.29 -9.75 -1.47
CA MET A 200 -19.90 -8.50 -1.04
C MET A 200 -21.13 -8.12 -1.86
N SER A 201 -22.16 -7.61 -1.17
CA SER A 201 -23.26 -6.88 -1.81
C SER A 201 -22.87 -5.44 -2.10
N THR A 202 -23.66 -4.73 -2.92
CA THR A 202 -23.43 -3.31 -3.21
C THR A 202 -23.46 -2.46 -1.93
N GLU A 203 -24.36 -2.78 -1.00
CA GLU A 203 -24.60 -2.08 0.28
C GLU A 203 -23.53 -2.40 1.33
N SER A 204 -22.75 -3.46 1.13
CA SER A 204 -21.72 -3.88 2.09
C SER A 204 -20.68 -2.80 2.31
N LEU A 205 -20.39 -1.98 1.30
CA LEU A 205 -19.41 -0.89 1.40
C LEU A 205 -19.87 0.25 2.35
N ASP A 206 -21.18 0.43 2.55
CA ASP A 206 -21.74 1.47 3.41
C ASP A 206 -21.83 1.04 4.89
N THR A 207 -21.52 -0.23 5.19
CA THR A 207 -21.54 -0.75 6.56
C THR A 207 -20.43 -0.10 7.38
N VAL A 208 -20.77 0.42 8.55
CA VAL A 208 -19.82 1.04 9.49
C VAL A 208 -19.09 -0.02 10.32
N THR A 209 -17.78 0.14 10.48
CA THR A 209 -16.91 -0.70 11.31
C THR A 209 -16.05 0.17 12.23
N GLN A 210 -15.74 -0.35 13.43
CA GLN A 210 -14.88 0.32 14.41
C GLN A 210 -13.40 0.13 14.08
N THR A 211 -12.67 1.19 13.77
CA THR A 211 -11.22 1.11 13.52
C THR A 211 -10.44 1.79 14.64
N PRO A 212 -9.11 1.57 14.74
CA PRO A 212 -8.26 2.36 15.62
C PRO A 212 -8.33 3.87 15.37
N PHE A 213 -8.83 4.28 14.19
CA PHE A 213 -8.96 5.67 13.76
C PHE A 213 -10.40 6.22 13.91
N GLY A 214 -11.30 5.43 14.50
CA GLY A 214 -12.72 5.78 14.67
C GLY A 214 -13.67 4.97 13.78
N GLU A 215 -14.93 5.40 13.73
CA GLU A 215 -15.98 4.79 12.91
C GLU A 215 -15.78 5.12 11.43
N LEU A 216 -15.62 4.10 10.61
CA LEU A 216 -15.46 4.22 9.16
C LEU A 216 -16.38 3.23 8.45
N THR A 217 -16.85 3.57 7.25
CA THR A 217 -17.50 2.58 6.39
C THR A 217 -16.47 1.59 5.83
N ILE A 218 -16.89 0.38 5.46
CA ILE A 218 -16.02 -0.60 4.80
C ILE A 218 -15.40 -0.02 3.53
N GLY A 219 -16.16 0.80 2.78
CA GLY A 219 -15.64 1.53 1.62
C GLY A 219 -14.51 2.51 1.97
N GLN A 220 -14.63 3.23 3.09
CA GLN A 220 -13.56 4.11 3.57
C GLN A 220 -12.32 3.32 3.99
N VAL A 221 -12.49 2.16 4.65
CA VAL A 221 -11.36 1.29 5.02
C VAL A 221 -10.62 0.77 3.76
N PHE A 222 -11.35 0.36 2.72
CA PHE A 222 -10.72 -0.01 1.45
C PHE A 222 -10.02 1.17 0.76
N ALA A 223 -10.62 2.36 0.78
CA ALA A 223 -9.97 3.54 0.20
C ALA A 223 -8.61 3.85 0.87
N ILE A 224 -8.55 3.72 2.21
CA ILE A 224 -7.30 3.86 2.97
C ILE A 224 -6.32 2.76 2.57
N LEU A 225 -6.76 1.49 2.54
CA LEU A 225 -5.91 0.36 2.17
C LEU A 225 -5.30 0.52 0.76
N LEU A 226 -6.10 0.92 -0.22
CA LEU A 226 -5.63 1.16 -1.59
C LEU A 226 -4.61 2.30 -1.64
N CYS A 227 -4.80 3.35 -0.83
CA CYS A 227 -3.83 4.43 -0.72
C CYS A 227 -2.51 3.93 -0.14
N GLU A 228 -2.57 3.19 0.97
CA GLU A 228 -1.42 2.63 1.67
C GLU A 228 -0.58 1.73 0.75
N ILE A 229 -1.22 0.76 0.09
CA ILE A 229 -0.55 -0.16 -0.83
C ILE A 229 0.12 0.62 -1.98
N THR A 230 -0.56 1.59 -2.58
CA THR A 230 0.02 2.36 -3.71
C THR A 230 1.25 3.15 -3.30
N GLN A 231 1.23 3.76 -2.10
CA GLN A 231 2.38 4.52 -1.58
C GLN A 231 3.61 3.62 -1.43
N HIS A 232 3.44 2.44 -0.85
CA HIS A 232 4.55 1.49 -0.64
C HIS A 232 5.07 0.89 -1.95
N ILE A 233 4.21 0.64 -2.95
CA ILE A 233 4.65 0.26 -4.29
C ILE A 233 5.56 1.32 -4.90
N GLY A 234 5.19 2.60 -4.76
CA GLY A 234 6.01 3.72 -5.21
C GLY A 234 7.38 3.76 -4.51
N GLN A 235 7.41 3.54 -3.19
CA GLN A 235 8.65 3.46 -2.41
C GLN A 235 9.54 2.30 -2.88
N ILE A 236 8.96 1.10 -3.03
CA ILE A 236 9.65 -0.09 -3.52
C ILE A 236 10.26 0.16 -4.91
N ALA A 237 9.47 0.66 -5.85
CA ALA A 237 9.94 0.96 -7.21
C ALA A 237 11.04 2.03 -7.22
N TYR A 238 10.93 3.04 -6.36
CA TYR A 238 11.96 4.08 -6.23
C TYR A 238 13.27 3.50 -5.67
N LEU A 239 13.21 2.72 -4.59
CA LEU A 239 14.38 2.06 -4.01
C LEU A 239 15.06 1.09 -4.99
N ARG A 240 14.27 0.29 -5.70
CA ARG A 240 14.74 -0.58 -6.81
C ARG A 240 15.49 0.24 -7.86
N GLY A 241 14.89 1.35 -8.28
CA GLY A 241 15.45 2.29 -9.24
C GLY A 241 16.78 2.88 -8.79
N LEU A 242 16.89 3.29 -7.52
CA LEU A 242 18.13 3.80 -6.92
C LEU A 242 19.23 2.73 -6.86
N GLN A 243 18.86 1.50 -6.52
CA GLN A 243 19.81 0.42 -6.30
C GLN A 243 20.45 -0.06 -7.59
N ARG A 244 19.66 -0.31 -8.65
CA ARG A 244 20.20 -0.74 -9.95
C ARG A 244 19.35 -0.38 -11.18
N GLY A 245 18.23 0.32 -11.00
CA GLY A 245 17.33 0.72 -12.09
C GLY A 245 16.14 -0.24 -12.27
N LEU A 246 15.12 0.20 -13.00
CA LEU A 246 13.85 -0.54 -13.15
C LEU A 246 13.87 -1.68 -14.18
N ASN A 247 14.84 -1.67 -15.11
CA ASN A 247 14.91 -2.61 -16.24
C ASN A 247 16.30 -3.28 -16.35
N LYS A 248 17.00 -3.45 -15.23
CA LYS A 248 18.35 -4.04 -15.18
C LYS A 248 18.44 -5.15 -14.17
#